data_AF-A0A1W6K3Y3-F1
#
_entry.id   AF-A0A1W6K3Y3-F1
#
_cell.length_a   1.000
_cell.length_b   1.000
_cell.length_c   1.000
_cell.angle_alpha   90.00
_cell.angle_beta   90.00
_cell.angle_gamma   90.00
#
_symmetry.space_group_name_H-M   'P 1'
#
loop_
_entity.id
_entity.type
_entity.pdbx_description
1 polymer ?
#
loop_
_entity_poly.entity_id
_entity_poly.type
_entity_poly.pdbx_seq_one_letter_code
_entity_poly.pdbx_strand_id
1 'polypeptide(L)'
;MNGIRQLFDEYFTKYFGRPKTYEDLDKVYDIIKDDIGYAQIKDLREQLGMSLEQFMSIFRDYILQHYELISGGKEGFVQRGVLYGIIRRKR
;
A
#
# COMPACT_ATOMS: atom_id res chain seq x y z
N MET A 1 11.34 28.82 -10.97
CA MET A 1 12.37 27.87 -11.43
C MET A 1 11.85 26.46 -11.19
N ASN A 2 11.29 25.77 -12.21
CA ASN A 2 10.63 24.46 -12.06
C ASN A 2 11.22 23.34 -12.95
N GLY A 3 12.28 23.61 -13.72
CA GLY A 3 12.81 22.65 -14.70
C GLY A 3 13.40 21.38 -14.10
N ILE A 4 14.03 21.45 -12.92
CA ILE A 4 14.67 20.28 -12.29
C ILE A 4 13.62 19.29 -11.75
N ARG A 5 12.52 19.78 -11.14
CA ARG A 5 11.44 18.91 -10.65
C ARG A 5 10.73 18.19 -11.79
N GLN A 6 10.39 18.90 -12.86
CA GLN A 6 9.75 18.29 -14.03
C GLN A 6 10.63 17.20 -14.66
N LEU A 7 11.93 17.47 -14.81
CA LEU A 7 12.86 16.49 -15.36
C LEU A 7 12.97 15.25 -14.47
N PHE A 8 12.96 15.44 -13.14
CA PHE A 8 13.00 14.35 -12.17
C PHE A 8 11.72 13.51 -12.19
N ASP A 9 10.55 14.15 -12.20
CA ASP A 9 9.26 13.48 -12.28
C ASP A 9 9.10 12.70 -13.60
N GLU A 10 9.58 13.26 -14.71
CA GLU A 10 9.56 12.63 -16.03
C GLU A 10 10.50 11.43 -16.09
N TYR A 11 11.73 11.56 -15.56
CA TYR A 11 12.67 10.44 -15.41
C TYR A 11 12.08 9.37 -14.49
N PHE A 12 11.55 9.75 -13.33
CA PHE A 12 10.98 8.81 -12.38
C PHE A 12 9.80 8.06 -13.00
N THR A 13 8.89 8.76 -13.68
CA THR A 13 7.76 8.15 -14.37
C THR A 13 8.21 7.21 -15.49
N LYS A 14 9.24 7.58 -16.24
CA LYS A 14 9.78 6.77 -17.34
C LYS A 14 10.39 5.45 -16.86
N TYR A 15 11.08 5.44 -15.72
CA TYR A 15 11.81 4.27 -15.23
C TYR A 15 11.09 3.49 -14.12
N PHE A 16 10.27 4.14 -13.32
CA PHE A 16 9.61 3.58 -12.13
C PHE A 16 8.08 3.63 -12.19
N GLY A 17 7.51 4.25 -13.24
CA GLY A 17 6.08 4.45 -13.39
C GLY A 17 5.55 5.62 -12.56
N ARG A 18 4.25 5.91 -12.70
CA ARG A 18 3.60 6.97 -11.93
C ARG A 18 3.60 6.63 -10.43
N PRO A 19 3.83 7.60 -9.52
CA PRO A 19 3.67 7.37 -8.09
C PRO A 19 2.27 6.84 -7.78
N LYS A 20 2.19 5.80 -6.93
CA LYS A 20 0.89 5.27 -6.49
C LYS A 20 0.32 6.16 -5.40
N THR A 21 -0.98 6.38 -5.46
CA THR A 21 -1.73 7.25 -4.56
C THR A 21 -2.54 6.43 -3.57
N TYR A 22 -3.05 7.08 -2.51
CA TYR A 22 -4.00 6.45 -1.58
C TYR A 22 -5.28 6.00 -2.29
N GLU A 23 -5.72 6.73 -3.31
CA GLU A 23 -6.86 6.34 -4.14
C GLU A 23 -6.58 5.06 -4.95
N ASP A 24 -5.35 4.87 -5.45
CA ASP A 24 -4.96 3.61 -6.12
C ASP A 24 -5.03 2.44 -5.12
N LEU A 25 -4.54 2.62 -3.88
CA LEU A 25 -4.65 1.61 -2.84
C LEU A 25 -6.10 1.28 -2.52
N ASP A 26 -6.96 2.29 -2.33
CA ASP A 26 -8.37 2.10 -1.99
C ASP A 26 -9.13 1.36 -3.10
N LYS A 27 -8.85 1.69 -4.36
CA LYS A 27 -9.42 0.98 -5.52
C LYS A 27 -9.01 -0.48 -5.55
N VAL A 28 -7.72 -0.77 -5.37
CA VAL A 28 -7.23 -2.16 -5.34
C VAL A 28 -7.84 -2.91 -4.16
N TYR A 29 -7.91 -2.29 -2.98
CA TYR A 29 -8.57 -2.87 -1.81
C TYR A 29 -10.02 -3.24 -2.08
N ASP A 30 -10.79 -2.33 -2.68
CA ASP A 30 -12.20 -2.57 -2.99
C ASP A 30 -12.41 -3.70 -4.02
N ILE A 31 -11.42 -3.94 -4.89
CA ILE A 31 -11.42 -5.04 -5.86
C ILE A 31 -11.10 -6.39 -5.20
N ILE A 32 -10.11 -6.44 -4.30
CA ILE A 32 -9.55 -7.72 -3.83
C ILE A 32 -10.03 -8.16 -2.45
N LYS A 33 -10.65 -7.28 -1.67
CA LYS A 33 -11.16 -7.63 -0.34
C LYS A 33 -12.15 -8.79 -0.45
N ASP A 34 -12.14 -9.68 0.54
CA ASP A 34 -13.12 -10.75 0.63
C ASP A 34 -14.50 -10.26 1.09
N ASP A 35 -15.44 -11.20 1.23
CA ASP A 35 -16.83 -10.94 1.61
C ASP A 35 -16.97 -10.31 3.01
N ILE A 36 -15.97 -10.47 3.88
CA ILE A 36 -15.93 -9.87 5.23
C ILE A 36 -15.06 -8.61 5.30
N GLY A 37 -14.52 -8.17 4.15
CA GLY A 37 -13.75 -6.95 4.00
C GLY A 37 -12.26 -7.08 4.33
N TYR A 38 -11.71 -8.29 4.36
CA TYR A 38 -10.29 -8.50 4.60
C TYR A 38 -9.50 -8.48 3.29
N ALA A 39 -8.36 -7.81 3.32
CA ALA A 39 -7.37 -7.84 2.24
C ALA A 39 -5.99 -8.13 2.80
N GLN A 40 -5.23 -8.99 2.12
CA GLN A 40 -3.84 -9.28 2.46
C GLN A 40 -2.93 -8.16 1.96
N ILE A 41 -2.00 -7.68 2.79
CA ILE A 41 -0.99 -6.68 2.41
C ILE A 41 -0.17 -7.17 1.21
N LYS A 42 0.18 -8.47 1.21
CA LYS A 42 0.89 -9.12 0.10
C LYS A 42 0.16 -8.90 -1.23
N ASP A 43 -1.14 -9.20 -1.26
CA ASP A 43 -1.92 -9.16 -2.49
C ASP A 43 -2.14 -7.71 -2.94
N LEU A 44 -2.38 -6.79 -2.00
CA LEU A 44 -2.46 -5.35 -2.28
C LEU A 44 -1.18 -4.82 -2.96
N ARG A 45 -0.01 -5.10 -2.38
CA ARG A 45 1.26 -4.58 -2.93
C ARG A 45 1.60 -5.22 -4.28
N GLU A 46 1.28 -6.51 -4.46
CA GLU A 46 1.54 -7.23 -5.70
C GLU A 46 0.66 -6.70 -6.83
N GLN A 47 -0.62 -6.41 -6.55
CA GLN A 47 -1.52 -5.74 -7.50
C GLN A 47 -1.07 -4.31 -7.83
N LEU A 48 -0.48 -3.60 -6.88
CA LEU A 48 0.12 -2.28 -7.12
C LEU A 48 1.48 -2.34 -7.84
N GLY A 49 2.08 -3.52 -7.98
CA GLY A 49 3.39 -3.71 -8.59
C GLY A 49 4.54 -3.21 -7.71
N MET A 50 4.41 -3.35 -6.39
CA MET A 50 5.34 -2.78 -5.41
C MET A 50 6.04 -3.86 -4.58
N SER A 51 7.28 -3.56 -4.18
CA SER A 51 7.93 -4.29 -3.09
C SER A 51 7.24 -3.96 -1.76
N LEU A 52 7.44 -4.82 -0.75
CA LEU A 52 6.93 -4.57 0.60
C LEU A 52 7.48 -3.26 1.17
N GLU A 53 8.77 -2.98 0.96
CA GLU A 53 9.41 -1.76 1.45
C GLU A 53 8.80 -0.50 0.83
N GLN A 54 8.59 -0.49 -0.49
CA GLN A 54 7.95 0.63 -1.18
C GLN A 54 6.50 0.83 -0.70
N PHE A 55 5.75 -0.27 -0.59
CA PHE A 55 4.38 -0.22 -0.10
C PHE A 55 4.31 0.36 1.32
N MET A 56 5.17 -0.11 2.22
CA MET A 56 5.22 0.38 3.60
C MET A 56 5.69 1.84 3.67
N SER A 57 6.66 2.24 2.87
CA SER A 57 7.15 3.64 2.83
C SER A 57 6.04 4.62 2.45
N ILE A 58 5.14 4.24 1.54
CA ILE A 58 4.09 5.13 1.02
C ILE A 58 2.81 5.04 1.87
N PHE A 59 2.39 3.82 2.23
CA PHE A 59 1.03 3.57 2.73
C PHE A 59 0.95 3.30 4.23
N ARG A 60 2.07 3.15 4.95
CA ARG A 60 2.06 2.77 6.37
C ARG A 60 1.15 3.64 7.23
N ASP A 61 1.34 4.95 7.19
CA ASP A 61 0.59 5.86 8.07
C ASP A 61 -0.89 5.93 7.66
N TYR A 62 -1.16 5.92 6.34
CA TYR A 62 -2.52 5.87 5.80
C TYR A 62 -3.25 4.59 6.25
N ILE A 63 -2.60 3.43 6.16
CA ILE A 63 -3.18 2.16 6.60
C ILE A 63 -3.46 2.21 8.11
N LEU A 64 -2.52 2.66 8.93
CA LEU A 64 -2.71 2.75 10.38
C LEU A 64 -3.87 3.70 10.76
N GLN A 65 -4.06 4.77 9.99
CA GLN A 65 -5.13 5.73 10.22
C GLN A 65 -6.50 5.23 9.76
N HIS A 66 -6.58 4.59 8.59
CA HIS A 66 -7.86 4.29 7.91
C HIS A 66 -8.26 2.81 7.94
N TYR A 67 -7.36 1.91 8.35
CA TYR A 67 -7.60 0.47 8.36
C TYR A 67 -7.30 -0.15 9.73
N GLU A 68 -8.07 -1.17 10.09
CA GLU A 68 -7.80 -2.07 11.19
C GLU A 68 -6.75 -3.09 10.75
N LEU A 69 -5.84 -3.41 11.67
CA LEU A 69 -4.82 -4.44 11.47
C LEU A 69 -5.32 -5.76 12.06
N ILE A 70 -5.35 -6.80 11.24
CA ILE A 70 -5.70 -8.17 11.64
C ILE A 70 -4.43 -9.03 11.59
N SER A 71 -4.23 -9.84 12.64
CA SER A 71 -3.07 -10.71 12.76
C SER A 71 -3.09 -11.84 11.72
N GLY A 72 -1.89 -12.29 11.33
CA GLY A 72 -1.69 -13.31 10.29
C GLY A 72 -1.13 -12.72 9.00
N GLY A 73 -1.34 -13.43 7.89
CA GLY A 73 -0.74 -13.09 6.60
C GLY A 73 0.72 -13.54 6.46
N LYS A 74 1.30 -13.29 5.29
CA LYS A 74 2.69 -13.69 4.96
C LYS A 74 3.72 -12.59 5.24
N GLU A 75 3.27 -11.34 5.32
CA GLU A 75 4.07 -10.13 5.48
C GLU A 75 3.17 -8.99 5.94
N GLY A 76 3.72 -7.93 6.50
CA GLY A 76 2.93 -6.82 7.03
C GLY A 76 3.62 -6.08 8.17
N PHE A 77 2.80 -5.50 9.05
CA PHE A 77 3.29 -4.78 10.22
C PHE A 77 3.71 -5.77 11.31
N VAL A 78 4.86 -5.54 11.93
CA VAL A 78 5.27 -6.30 13.12
C VAL A 78 5.11 -5.40 14.34
N GLN A 79 4.27 -5.81 15.28
CA GLN A 79 4.09 -5.11 16.55
C GLN A 79 4.15 -6.09 17.70
N ARG A 80 5.07 -5.86 18.64
CA ARG A 80 5.29 -6.73 19.82
C ARG A 80 5.45 -8.22 19.46
N GLY A 81 6.15 -8.50 18.35
CA GLY A 81 6.39 -9.87 17.87
C GLY A 81 5.23 -10.51 17.10
N VAL A 82 4.10 -9.82 16.92
CA VAL A 82 2.95 -10.32 16.15
C VAL A 82 2.96 -9.69 14.75
N LEU A 83 2.77 -10.54 13.74
CA LEU A 83 2.61 -10.13 12.33
C LEU A 83 1.15 -9.79 12.03
N TYR A 84 0.94 -8.60 11.47
CA TYR A 84 -0.35 -8.10 10.99
C TYR A 84 -0.27 -7.85 9.49
N GLY A 85 -0.59 -8.88 8.73
CA GLY A 85 -0.56 -8.89 7.27
C GLY A 85 -1.92 -8.73 6.59
N ILE A 86 -2.97 -8.54 7.38
CA ILE A 86 -4.35 -8.42 6.89
C ILE A 86 -4.90 -7.07 7.34
N ILE A 87 -5.60 -6.38 6.45
CA ILE A 87 -6.23 -5.09 6.74
C ILE A 87 -7.72 -5.12 6.43
N ARG A 88 -8.50 -4.34 7.20
CA ARG A 88 -9.92 -4.06 6.94
C ARG A 88 -10.19 -2.57 7.09
N ARG A 89 -10.95 -1.95 6.18
CA ARG A 89 -11.26 -0.52 6.29
C ARG A 89 -12.03 -0.25 7.59
N LYS A 90 -11.61 0.76 8.35
CA LYS A 90 -12.35 1.22 9.53
C LYS A 90 -13.73 1.73 9.09
N ARG A 91 -14.73 1.51 9.93
CA ARG A 91 -16.06 2.11 9.75
C ARG A 91 -16.06 3.57 10.16
#